data_AF-A0A178XAY0-F1
#
_entry.id   AF-A0A178XAY0-F1
#
_cell.length_a   1.000
_cell.length_b   1.000
_cell.length_c   1.000
_cell.angle_alpha   90.00
_cell.angle_beta   90.00
_cell.angle_gamma   90.00
#
_symmetry.space_group_name_H-M   'P 1'
#
loop_
_entity.id
_entity.type
_entity.pdbx_description
1 polymer ?
#
loop_
_entity_poly.entity_id
_entity_poly.type
_entity_poly.pdbx_seq_one_letter_code
_entity_poly.pdbx_strand_id
1 'polypeptide(L)'
;MQTNQVGWRVDASCRDADPDGLFVRGAEQNRAKAVCMGCPVRTECLAEALDGRINFGVWGGMTERERRALLRRRPDVTSWTDLLEAAKRDALSAAAG
;
A
#
# COMPACT_ATOMS: atom_id res chain seq x y z
N MET A 1 3.71 -8.46 -24.22
CA MET A 1 2.51 -8.76 -23.42
C MET A 1 2.98 -9.32 -22.10
N GLN A 2 3.05 -8.49 -21.05
CA GLN A 2 3.56 -8.93 -19.74
C GLN A 2 2.50 -9.78 -19.04
N THR A 3 2.95 -10.93 -18.58
CA THR A 3 2.23 -12.07 -18.02
C THR A 3 1.60 -11.78 -16.66
N ASN A 4 0.39 -12.30 -16.46
CA ASN A 4 -0.14 -12.78 -15.18
C ASN A 4 -0.33 -11.75 -14.05
N GLN A 5 -1.43 -10.99 -14.07
CA GLN A 5 -1.95 -10.30 -12.87
C GLN A 5 -2.78 -11.23 -11.96
N VAL A 6 -2.24 -12.41 -11.65
CA VAL A 6 -2.62 -13.16 -10.44
C VAL A 6 -1.53 -12.86 -9.40
N GLY A 7 -1.57 -11.64 -8.89
CA GLY A 7 -0.64 -11.12 -7.86
C GLY A 7 -1.40 -10.65 -6.63
N TRP A 8 -0.69 -10.17 -5.61
CA TRP A 8 -1.21 -9.71 -4.31
C TRP A 8 -2.54 -8.91 -4.36
N ARG A 9 -2.84 -8.23 -5.47
CA ARG A 9 -4.12 -7.54 -5.72
C ARG A 9 -5.35 -8.45 -5.59
N VAL A 10 -5.23 -9.76 -5.83
CA VAL A 10 -6.34 -10.70 -5.68
C VAL A 10 -6.73 -10.93 -4.21
N ASP A 11 -5.82 -10.66 -3.27
CA ASP A 11 -6.06 -10.78 -1.84
C ASP A 11 -6.35 -9.41 -1.20
N ALA A 12 -6.46 -8.35 -2.00
CA ALA A 12 -6.73 -7.01 -1.52
C ALA A 12 -8.18 -6.87 -1.04
N SER A 13 -8.37 -6.51 0.23
CA SER A 13 -9.71 -6.31 0.82
C SER A 13 -10.51 -5.20 0.16
N CYS A 14 -9.86 -4.24 -0.51
CA CYS A 14 -10.53 -3.19 -1.26
C CYS A 14 -10.94 -3.60 -2.68
N ARG A 15 -10.57 -4.79 -3.17
CA ARG A 15 -10.87 -5.24 -4.54
C ARG A 15 -12.36 -5.22 -4.83
N ASP A 16 -13.16 -5.66 -3.86
CA ASP A 16 -14.61 -5.82 -4.00
C ASP A 16 -15.38 -4.62 -3.41
N ALA A 17 -14.67 -3.54 -3.04
CA ALA A 17 -15.28 -2.31 -2.54
C ALA A 17 -15.72 -1.39 -3.69
N ASP A 18 -16.73 -0.55 -3.42
CA ASP A 18 -17.25 0.42 -4.37
C ASP A 18 -16.14 1.41 -4.83
N PRO A 19 -15.82 1.48 -6.14
CA PRO A 19 -14.84 2.41 -6.68
C PRO A 19 -15.07 3.86 -6.25
N ASP A 20 -16.33 4.31 -6.20
CA ASP A 20 -16.66 5.69 -5.83
C ASP A 20 -16.29 5.99 -4.37
N GLY A 21 -16.32 4.96 -3.51
CA GLY A 21 -15.87 5.03 -2.11
C GLY A 21 -14.34 5.00 -1.94
N LEU A 22 -13.59 4.58 -2.97
CA LEU A 22 -12.13 4.48 -2.94
C LEU A 22 -11.43 5.70 -3.56
N PHE A 23 -12.07 6.36 -4.54
CA PHE A 23 -11.52 7.54 -5.23
C PHE A 23 -11.99 8.88 -4.63
N VAL A 24 -12.09 8.94 -3.31
CA VAL A 24 -12.53 10.12 -2.56
C VAL A 24 -11.40 11.10 -2.22
N ARG A 25 -11.75 12.34 -1.89
CA ARG A 25 -10.81 13.42 -1.53
C ARG A 25 -10.99 13.86 -0.08
N GLY A 26 -9.98 14.52 0.48
CA GLY A 26 -10.07 15.15 1.81
C GLY A 26 -10.37 14.16 2.93
N ALA A 27 -11.27 14.53 3.84
CA ALA A 27 -11.59 13.74 5.03
C ALA A 27 -12.20 12.36 4.72
N GLU A 28 -12.82 12.19 3.55
CA GLU A 28 -13.43 10.92 3.13
C GLU A 28 -12.38 9.83 2.87
N GLN A 29 -11.12 10.22 2.60
CA GLN A 29 -10.01 9.26 2.49
C GLN A 29 -9.79 8.45 3.77
N ASN A 30 -10.26 8.92 4.93
CA ASN A 30 -10.21 8.16 6.17
C ASN A 30 -11.04 6.86 6.09
N ARG A 31 -12.15 6.85 5.35
CA ARG A 31 -12.95 5.64 5.12
C ARG A 31 -12.17 4.63 4.27
N ALA A 32 -11.54 5.09 3.19
CA ALA A 32 -10.68 4.24 2.37
C ALA A 32 -9.47 3.70 3.17
N LYS A 33 -8.86 4.52 4.05
CA LYS A 33 -7.80 4.06 4.96
C LYS A 33 -8.28 2.95 5.90
N ALA A 34 -9.52 3.04 6.40
CA ALA A 34 -10.10 2.02 7.27
C ALA A 34 -10.22 0.66 6.55
N VAL A 35 -10.56 0.64 5.25
CA VAL A 35 -10.57 -0.60 4.46
C VAL A 35 -9.17 -1.23 4.37
N CYS A 36 -8.12 -0.41 4.35
CA CYS A 36 -6.75 -0.91 4.36
C CYS A 36 -6.32 -1.50 5.73
N MET A 37 -7.04 -1.20 6.81
CA MET A 37 -6.72 -1.73 8.15
C MET A 37 -7.06 -3.22 8.19
N GLY A 38 -6.05 -4.07 8.33
CA GLY A 38 -6.21 -5.53 8.32
C GLY A 38 -6.13 -6.17 6.93
N CYS A 39 -5.92 -5.39 5.86
CA CYS A 39 -5.70 -5.94 4.53
C CYS A 39 -4.37 -6.76 4.51
N PRO A 40 -4.37 -8.04 4.07
CA PRO A 40 -3.19 -8.91 4.14
C PRO A 40 -2.05 -8.46 3.21
N VAL A 41 -2.40 -7.69 2.17
CA VAL A 41 -1.49 -7.25 1.11
C VAL A 41 -1.15 -5.76 1.21
N ARG A 42 -1.27 -5.20 2.43
CA ARG A 42 -1.04 -3.76 2.67
C ARG A 42 0.39 -3.35 2.35
N THR A 43 1.36 -4.23 2.61
CA THR A 43 2.80 -4.02 2.38
C THR A 43 3.08 -3.92 0.88
N GLU A 44 2.65 -4.92 0.11
CA GLU A 44 2.80 -5.01 -1.33
C GLU A 44 2.12 -3.83 -2.03
N CYS A 45 0.91 -3.48 -1.58
CA CYS A 45 0.16 -2.33 -2.06
C CYS A 45 0.89 -1.00 -1.84
N LEU A 46 1.47 -0.80 -0.64
CA LEU A 46 2.20 0.42 -0.33
C LEU A 46 3.51 0.51 -1.13
N ALA A 47 4.25 -0.60 -1.21
CA ALA A 47 5.51 -0.68 -1.91
C ALA A 47 5.37 -0.26 -3.38
N GLU A 48 4.40 -0.84 -4.08
CA GLU A 48 4.15 -0.51 -5.48
C GLU A 48 3.80 0.97 -5.67
N ALA A 49 3.01 1.55 -4.77
CA ALA A 49 2.66 2.96 -4.84
C ALA A 49 3.85 3.90 -4.60
N LEU A 50 4.82 3.50 -3.78
CA LEU A 50 6.02 4.26 -3.49
C LEU A 50 7.05 4.13 -4.61
N ASP A 51 7.33 2.90 -5.06
CA ASP A 51 8.25 2.61 -6.17
C ASP A 51 7.74 3.23 -7.48
N GLY A 52 6.45 3.06 -7.77
CA GLY A 52 5.78 3.63 -8.94
C GLY A 52 5.46 5.12 -8.83
N ARG A 53 5.73 5.76 -7.68
CA ARG A 53 5.41 7.16 -7.38
C ARG A 53 3.98 7.54 -7.73
N ILE A 54 3.03 6.65 -7.43
CA ILE A 54 1.62 6.85 -7.74
C ILE A 54 1.10 8.06 -6.95
N ASN A 55 0.52 9.03 -7.66
CA ASN A 55 0.20 10.36 -7.16
C ASN A 55 -1.30 10.57 -6.86
N PHE A 56 -2.10 9.52 -6.77
CA PHE A 56 -3.50 9.62 -6.39
C PHE A 56 -3.94 8.45 -5.51
N GLY A 57 -5.10 8.60 -4.87
CA GLY A 57 -5.74 7.54 -4.09
C GLY A 57 -5.04 7.17 -2.77
N VAL A 58 -5.69 6.26 -2.04
CA VAL A 58 -5.15 5.62 -0.84
C VAL A 58 -4.53 4.28 -1.22
N TRP A 59 -3.28 4.07 -0.80
CA TRP A 59 -2.51 2.85 -1.09
C TRP A 59 -1.87 2.36 0.19
N GLY A 60 -2.07 1.08 0.52
CA GLY A 60 -1.53 0.47 1.74
C GLY A 60 -1.88 1.22 3.03
N GLY A 61 -3.02 1.90 3.07
CA GLY A 61 -3.44 2.74 4.20
C GLY A 61 -2.78 4.12 4.27
N MET A 62 -2.12 4.58 3.21
CA MET A 62 -1.53 5.92 3.11
C MET A 62 -2.16 6.75 2.00
N THR A 63 -2.51 7.99 2.33
CA THR A 63 -2.87 9.03 1.36
C THR A 63 -1.66 9.43 0.53
N GLU A 64 -1.91 10.03 -0.63
CA GLU A 64 -0.89 10.65 -1.47
C GLU A 64 0.05 11.58 -0.69
N ARG A 65 -0.52 12.45 0.15
CA ARG A 65 0.25 13.43 0.93
C ARG A 65 1.22 12.74 1.90
N GLU A 66 0.77 11.68 2.56
CA GLU A 66 1.60 10.87 3.46
C GLU A 66 2.72 10.15 2.70
N ARG A 67 2.40 9.54 1.54
CA ARG A 67 3.41 8.87 0.69
C ARG A 67 4.48 9.86 0.19
N ARG A 68 4.08 11.04 -0.30
CA ARG A 68 5.04 12.09 -0.69
C ARG A 68 5.93 12.53 0.47
N ALA A 69 5.37 12.64 1.69
CA ALA A 69 6.16 13.00 2.87
C ALA A 69 7.18 11.91 3.22
N LEU A 70 6.80 10.64 3.08
CA LEU A 70 7.69 9.50 3.29
C LEU A 70 8.83 9.47 2.27
N LEU A 71 8.53 9.62 0.98
CA LEU A 71 9.52 9.68 -0.10
C LEU A 71 10.54 10.81 0.11
N ARG A 72 10.11 11.97 0.62
CA ARG A 72 11.04 13.08 0.95
C ARG A 72 11.93 12.78 2.15
N ARG A 73 11.46 11.99 3.11
CA ARG A 73 12.21 11.64 4.33
C ARG A 73 13.21 10.50 4.11
N ARG A 74 13.04 9.72 3.05
CA ARG A 74 13.85 8.55 2.70
C ARG A 74 14.33 8.62 1.24
N PRO A 75 15.15 9.63 0.88
CA PRO A 75 15.65 9.79 -0.48
C PRO A 75 16.66 8.69 -0.88
N ASP A 76 17.18 7.95 0.09
CA ASP A 76 18.15 6.87 -0.02
C ASP A 76 17.54 5.52 -0.42
N VAL A 77 16.22 5.35 -0.28
CA VAL A 77 15.53 4.09 -0.59
C VAL A 77 15.30 3.99 -2.09
N THR A 78 15.92 2.99 -2.72
CA THR A 78 15.83 2.71 -4.16
C THR A 78 14.79 1.63 -4.50
N SER A 79 14.41 0.79 -3.54
CA SER A 79 13.39 -0.25 -3.66
C SER A 79 12.57 -0.33 -2.38
N TRP A 80 11.34 0.18 -2.43
CA TRP A 80 10.39 0.11 -1.33
C TRP A 80 9.82 -1.28 -1.15
N THR A 81 9.69 -2.03 -2.25
CA THR A 81 9.31 -3.44 -2.23
C THR A 81 10.26 -4.24 -1.34
N ASP A 82 11.57 -4.18 -1.57
CA ASP A 82 12.53 -4.96 -0.78
C ASP A 82 12.54 -4.54 0.69
N LEU A 83 12.52 -3.23 0.94
CA LEU A 83 12.54 -2.67 2.29
C LEU A 83 11.31 -3.08 3.11
N LEU A 84 10.13 -2.97 2.52
CA LEU A 84 8.87 -3.25 3.22
C LEU A 84 8.62 -4.76 3.37
N GLU A 85 8.99 -5.57 2.39
CA GLU A 85 8.89 -7.04 2.49
C GLU A 85 9.90 -7.64 3.48
N ALA A 86 11.11 -7.07 3.60
CA ALA A 86 12.03 -7.42 4.67
C ALA A 86 11.41 -7.12 6.05
N ALA A 87 10.88 -5.90 6.24
CA ALA A 87 10.22 -5.52 7.49
C ALA A 87 8.99 -6.41 7.81
N LYS A 88 8.20 -6.80 6.79
CA LYS A 88 7.07 -7.73 6.93
C LYS A 88 7.55 -9.10 7.42
N ARG A 89 8.61 -9.65 6.82
CA ARG A 89 9.18 -10.94 7.24
C ARG A 89 9.71 -10.91 8.67
N ASP A 90 10.40 -9.84 9.04
CA ASP A 90 10.93 -9.67 10.41
C ASP A 90 9.80 -9.55 11.44
N ALA A 91 8.71 -8.86 11.11
CA ALA A 91 7.55 -8.77 11.98
C ALA A 91 6.83 -10.12 12.13
N LEU A 92 6.71 -10.89 11.06
CA LEU A 92 6.10 -12.21 11.07
C LEU A 92 6.93 -13.22 11.87
N SER A 93 8.27 -13.18 11.75
CA SER A 93 9.15 -14.06 12.52
C SER A 93 9.11 -13.72 14.01
N ALA A 94 9.07 -12.44 14.37
CA ALA A 94 8.93 -11.99 15.74
C ALA A 94 7.56 -12.37 16.37
N ALA A 95 6.49 -12.44 15.58
CA ALA A 95 5.17 -12.83 16.06
C ALA A 95 4.97 -14.36 16.17
N ALA A 96 5.83 -15.15 15.51
CA ALA A 96 5.76 -16.61 15.50
C ALA A 96 6.63 -17.29 16.58
N GLY A 97 7.47 -16.53 17.28
CA GLY A 97 8.29 -16.98 18.41
C GLY A 97 7.75 -16.50 19.75
#